data_AF-A0A372JFE7-F1
#
_entry.id   AF-A0A372JFE7-F1
#
_cell.length_a   1.000
_cell.length_b   1.000
_cell.length_c   1.000
_cell.angle_alpha   90.00
_cell.angle_beta   90.00
_cell.angle_gamma   90.00
#
_symmetry.space_group_name_H-M   'P 1'
#
loop_
_entity.id
_entity.type
_entity.pdbx_description
1 polymer ?
#
loop_
_entity_poly.entity_id
_entity_poly.type
_entity_poly.pdbx_seq_one_letter_code
_entity_poly.pdbx_strand_id
1 'polypeptide(L)'
;MARRVRLGHLLAAAGLALLPWIALLAARMPSAAHVTNWSAAWIGLDAMLAACLVATGALALRRDPRLALPAAATSALLLMDAWFDVLTAAPGGDRAVATVLAAGVELPLAALCAVLAFRAFPKPAGERD
;
A
#
# COMPACT_ATOMS: atom_id res chain seq x y z
N MET A 1 15.12 8.17 23.08
CA MET A 1 15.72 7.08 22.27
C MET A 1 15.19 5.70 22.65
N ALA A 2 15.26 5.27 23.92
CA ALA A 2 14.79 3.95 24.39
C ALA A 2 13.31 3.61 24.03
N ARG A 3 12.37 4.58 24.08
CA ARG A 3 10.97 4.35 23.66
C ARG A 3 10.84 4.00 22.17
N ARG A 4 11.62 4.64 21.29
CA ARG A 4 11.59 4.37 19.84
C ARG A 4 12.16 3.00 19.52
N VAL A 5 13.26 2.62 20.19
CA VAL A 5 13.87 1.29 20.06
C VAL A 5 12.90 0.20 20.53
N ARG A 6 12.25 0.40 21.69
CA ARG A 6 11.21 -0.52 22.18
C ARG A 6 10.05 -0.66 21.20
N LEU A 7 9.51 0.44 20.68
CA LEU A 7 8.45 0.40 19.66
C LEU A 7 8.90 -0.34 18.40
N GLY A 8 10.14 -0.14 17.94
CA GLY A 8 10.71 -0.87 16.82
C GLY A 8 10.76 -2.38 17.05
N HIS A 9 11.24 -2.82 18.22
CA HIS A 9 11.22 -4.23 18.57
C HIS A 9 9.81 -4.81 18.67
N LEU A 10 8.85 -4.06 19.22
CA LEU A 10 7.46 -4.49 19.29
C LEU A 10 6.85 -4.68 17.88
N LEU A 11 7.09 -3.75 16.97
CA LEU A 11 6.62 -3.86 15.58
C LEU A 11 7.27 -5.04 14.85
N ALA A 12 8.59 -5.24 15.03
CA ALA A 12 9.28 -6.38 14.43
C ALA A 12 8.78 -7.72 15.01
N ALA A 13 8.59 -7.80 16.33
CA ALA A 13 8.03 -8.97 16.98
C ALA A 13 6.60 -9.27 16.51
N ALA A 14 5.75 -8.23 16.38
CA ALA A 14 4.41 -8.38 15.82
C ALA A 14 4.44 -8.90 14.38
N GLY A 15 5.36 -8.41 13.54
CA GLY A 15 5.57 -8.91 12.18
C GLY A 15 5.98 -10.39 12.15
N LEU A 16 6.92 -10.79 13.02
CA LEU A 16 7.33 -12.20 13.14
C LEU A 16 6.20 -13.09 13.67
N ALA A 17 5.39 -12.58 14.60
CA ALA A 17 4.23 -13.29 15.13
C ALA A 17 3.12 -13.51 14.09
N LEU A 18 3.11 -12.77 12.98
CA LEU A 18 2.20 -13.02 11.87
C LEU A 18 2.59 -14.24 11.02
N LEU A 19 3.87 -14.65 11.00
CA LEU A 19 4.33 -15.77 10.16
C LEU A 19 3.65 -17.10 10.49
N PRO A 20 3.52 -17.52 11.77
CA PRO A 20 2.76 -18.71 12.12
C PRO A 20 1.29 -18.63 11.69
N TRP A 21 0.67 -17.46 11.81
CA TRP A 21 -0.71 -17.25 11.39
C TRP A 21 -0.88 -17.40 9.87
N ILE A 22 0.04 -16.84 9.08
CA ILE A 22 0.06 -17.01 7.61
C ILE A 22 0.20 -18.49 7.23
N ALA A 23 1.08 -19.23 7.90
CA ALA A 23 1.23 -20.68 7.67
C ALA A 23 -0.06 -21.45 7.99
N LEU A 24 -0.75 -21.08 9.08
CA LEU A 24 -2.04 -21.68 9.43
C LEU A 24 -3.11 -21.35 8.38
N LEU A 25 -3.18 -20.10 7.91
CA LEU A 25 -4.11 -19.71 6.84
C LEU A 25 -3.84 -20.52 5.57
N ALA A 26 -2.59 -20.62 5.12
CA ALA A 26 -2.22 -21.39 3.94
C ALA A 26 -2.62 -22.87 4.03
N ALA A 27 -2.57 -23.47 5.23
CA ALA A 27 -2.93 -24.87 5.46
C ALA A 27 -4.44 -25.12 5.58
N ARG A 28 -5.24 -24.11 5.93
CA ARG A 28 -6.66 -24.26 6.29
C ARG A 28 -7.63 -23.58 5.34
N MET A 29 -7.17 -22.63 4.54
CA MET A 29 -8.05 -21.79 3.73
C MET A 29 -8.50 -22.54 2.46
N PRO A 30 -9.81 -22.57 2.17
CA PRO A 30 -10.31 -23.17 0.94
C PRO A 30 -9.88 -22.34 -0.28
N SER A 31 -9.76 -23.00 -1.44
CA SER A 31 -9.37 -22.35 -2.70
C SER A 31 -10.41 -21.36 -3.24
N ALA A 32 -11.67 -21.50 -2.80
CA ALA A 32 -12.74 -20.58 -3.10
C ALA A 32 -13.58 -20.35 -1.84
N ALA A 33 -14.00 -19.11 -1.62
CA ALA A 33 -14.83 -18.73 -0.48
C ALA A 33 -15.87 -17.70 -0.93
N HIS A 34 -17.08 -17.80 -0.38
CA HIS A 34 -18.06 -16.73 -0.47
C HIS A 34 -17.70 -15.64 0.55
N VAL A 35 -17.41 -14.44 0.06
CA VAL A 35 -17.01 -13.30 0.89
C VAL A 35 -18.22 -12.41 1.18
N THR A 36 -18.62 -12.33 2.44
CA THR A 36 -19.66 -11.38 2.87
C THR A 36 -19.17 -9.94 2.66
N ASN A 37 -20.05 -9.06 2.15
CA ASN A 37 -19.75 -7.66 1.85
C ASN A 37 -18.69 -7.45 0.75
N TRP A 38 -18.57 -8.38 -0.21
CA TRP A 38 -17.62 -8.29 -1.33
C TRP A 38 -17.58 -6.91 -1.99
N SER A 39 -18.72 -6.39 -2.43
CA SER A 39 -18.79 -5.07 -3.09
C SER A 39 -18.32 -3.93 -2.18
N ALA A 40 -18.62 -3.98 -0.88
CA ALA A 40 -18.22 -2.93 0.06
C ALA A 40 -16.71 -2.96 0.32
N ALA A 41 -16.07 -4.13 0.28
CA ALA A 41 -14.62 -4.25 0.40
C ALA A 41 -13.90 -3.54 -0.76
N TRP A 42 -14.37 -3.76 -1.99
CA TRP A 42 -13.87 -3.08 -3.19
C TRP A 42 -14.06 -1.56 -3.12
N ILE A 43 -15.31 -1.11 -2.92
CA ILE A 43 -15.64 0.31 -2.83
C ILE A 43 -14.83 0.98 -1.70
N GLY A 44 -14.62 0.29 -0.58
CA GLY A 44 -13.81 0.78 0.54
C GLY A 44 -12.34 0.98 0.17
N LEU A 45 -11.73 0.00 -0.50
CA LEU A 45 -10.35 0.10 -0.98
C LEU A 45 -10.19 1.25 -1.98
N ASP A 46 -11.06 1.31 -2.99
CA ASP A 46 -11.08 2.37 -4.01
C ASP A 46 -11.26 3.75 -3.40
N ALA A 47 -12.19 3.90 -2.45
CA ALA A 47 -12.44 5.17 -1.79
C ALA A 47 -11.23 5.63 -0.97
N MET A 48 -10.55 4.72 -0.26
CA MET A 48 -9.34 5.03 0.49
C MET A 48 -8.19 5.41 -0.45
N LEU A 49 -8.00 4.66 -1.54
CA LEU A 49 -6.99 4.93 -2.55
C LEU A 49 -7.22 6.29 -3.22
N ALA A 50 -8.46 6.58 -3.65
CA ALA A 50 -8.85 7.85 -4.23
C ALA A 50 -8.60 9.01 -3.27
N ALA A 51 -8.98 8.88 -1.99
CA ALA A 51 -8.73 9.90 -0.98
C ALA A 51 -7.23 10.16 -0.79
N CYS A 52 -6.41 9.10 -0.75
CA CYS A 52 -4.95 9.22 -0.65
C CYS A 52 -4.32 9.85 -1.90
N LEU A 53 -4.74 9.48 -3.11
CA LEU A 53 -4.29 10.09 -4.36
C LEU A 53 -4.63 11.58 -4.42
N VAL A 54 -5.87 11.95 -4.10
CA VAL A 54 -6.30 13.35 -4.06
C VAL A 54 -5.50 14.14 -3.03
N ALA A 55 -5.31 13.61 -1.82
CA ALA A 55 -4.52 14.25 -0.78
C ALA A 55 -3.04 14.43 -1.22
N THR A 56 -2.44 13.40 -1.78
CA THR A 56 -1.06 13.42 -2.31
C THR A 56 -0.92 14.45 -3.42
N GLY A 57 -1.82 14.43 -4.41
CA GLY A 57 -1.83 15.39 -5.51
C GLY A 57 -2.01 16.83 -5.02
N ALA A 58 -2.98 17.07 -4.14
CA ALA A 58 -3.25 18.39 -3.59
C ALA A 58 -2.04 18.96 -2.82
N LEU A 59 -1.36 18.15 -2.00
CA LEU A 59 -0.18 18.57 -1.25
C LEU A 59 1.05 18.73 -2.15
N ALA A 60 1.20 17.89 -3.17
CA ALA A 60 2.27 18.01 -4.17
C ALA A 60 2.15 19.33 -4.95
N LEU A 61 0.93 19.68 -5.38
CA LEU A 61 0.65 20.94 -6.07
C LEU A 61 0.93 22.16 -5.17
N ARG A 62 0.67 22.03 -3.86
CA ARG A 62 0.95 23.09 -2.87
C ARG A 62 2.42 23.14 -2.41
N ARG A 63 3.26 22.20 -2.84
CA ARG A 63 4.64 21.99 -2.33
C ARG A 63 4.68 21.90 -0.80
N ASP A 64 3.68 21.26 -0.21
CA ASP A 64 3.53 21.17 1.24
C ASP A 64 4.54 20.16 1.84
N PRO A 65 5.28 20.50 2.92
CA PRO A 65 6.22 19.59 3.56
C PRO A 65 5.57 18.32 4.16
N ARG A 66 4.25 18.30 4.34
CA ARG A 66 3.50 17.14 4.84
C ARG A 66 3.28 16.06 3.78
N LEU A 67 3.69 16.28 2.53
CA LEU A 67 3.52 15.35 1.40
C LEU A 67 4.03 13.92 1.68
N ALA A 68 5.07 13.77 2.52
CA ALA A 68 5.73 12.49 2.74
C ALA A 68 4.79 11.36 3.17
N LEU A 69 3.90 11.66 4.13
CA LEU A 69 2.99 10.67 4.72
C LEU A 69 1.89 10.20 3.76
N PRO A 70 1.07 11.09 3.15
CA PRO A 70 0.04 10.68 2.20
C PRO A 70 0.65 10.05 0.94
N ALA A 71 1.82 10.49 0.48
CA ALA A 71 2.50 9.84 -0.65
C ALA A 71 2.93 8.41 -0.32
N ALA A 72 3.47 8.16 0.88
CA ALA A 72 3.81 6.80 1.34
C ALA A 72 2.56 5.92 1.47
N ALA A 73 1.47 6.46 2.03
CA ALA A 73 0.20 5.75 2.15
C ALA A 73 -0.40 5.41 0.77
N THR A 74 -0.37 6.36 -0.17
CA THR A 74 -0.84 6.16 -1.55
C THR A 74 -0.04 5.08 -2.26
N SER A 75 1.29 5.08 -2.09
CA SER A 75 2.16 4.05 -2.64
C SER A 75 1.80 2.66 -2.11
N ALA A 76 1.65 2.52 -0.79
CA ALA A 76 1.26 1.25 -0.18
C ALA A 76 -0.13 0.77 -0.64
N LEU A 77 -1.10 1.68 -0.77
CA LEU A 77 -2.44 1.35 -1.25
C LEU A 77 -2.43 0.91 -2.71
N LEU A 78 -1.69 1.58 -3.60
CA LEU A 78 -1.55 1.16 -5.00
C LEU A 78 -0.90 -0.23 -5.15
N LEU A 79 0.06 -0.57 -4.29
CA LEU A 79 0.63 -1.92 -4.28
C LEU A 79 -0.38 -2.98 -3.82
N MET A 80 -1.20 -2.65 -2.82
CA MET A 80 -2.27 -3.53 -2.36
C MET A 80 -3.37 -3.68 -3.41
N ASP A 81 -3.74 -2.60 -4.09
CA ASP A 81 -4.71 -2.55 -5.18
C ASP A 81 -4.29 -3.46 -6.34
N ALA A 82 -3.08 -3.26 -6.87
CA ALA A 82 -2.52 -4.11 -7.93
C ALA A 82 -2.46 -5.60 -7.58
N TRP A 83 -2.08 -5.89 -6.34
CA TRP A 83 -2.06 -7.26 -5.84
C TRP A 83 -3.48 -7.84 -5.78
N PHE A 84 -4.45 -7.06 -5.30
CA PHE A 84 -5.83 -7.48 -5.14
C PHE A 84 -6.51 -7.70 -6.50
N ASP A 85 -6.36 -6.76 -7.44
CA ASP A 85 -6.91 -6.82 -8.79
C ASP A 85 -6.48 -8.08 -9.54
N VAL A 86 -5.18 -8.37 -9.55
CA VAL A 86 -4.65 -9.53 -10.27
C VAL A 86 -5.12 -10.85 -9.65
N LEU A 87 -5.21 -10.93 -8.32
CA LEU A 87 -5.60 -12.17 -7.63
C LEU A 87 -7.10 -12.45 -7.64
N THR A 88 -7.92 -11.42 -7.78
CA THR A 88 -9.39 -11.53 -7.73
C THR A 88 -10.02 -11.52 -9.12
N ALA A 89 -9.26 -11.15 -10.15
CA ALA A 89 -9.70 -11.21 -11.54
C ALA A 89 -10.03 -12.63 -12.01
N ALA A 90 -11.09 -12.74 -12.80
CA ALA A 90 -11.48 -14.00 -13.43
C ALA A 90 -10.37 -14.49 -14.39
N PRO A 91 -10.15 -15.81 -14.51
CA PRO A 91 -9.18 -16.36 -15.46
C PRO A 91 -9.47 -15.94 -16.91
N GLY A 92 -8.42 -15.74 -17.70
CA GLY A 92 -8.52 -15.37 -19.11
C GLY A 92 -8.28 -13.88 -19.35
N GLY A 93 -9.20 -13.23 -20.07
CA GLY A 93 -9.08 -11.84 -20.50
C GLY A 93 -9.01 -10.86 -19.34
N ASP A 94 -9.90 -11.00 -18.35
CA ASP A 94 -9.97 -10.08 -17.20
C ASP A 94 -8.65 -10.06 -16.41
N ARG A 95 -8.06 -11.23 -16.12
CA ARG A 95 -6.75 -11.30 -15.47
C ARG A 95 -5.63 -10.71 -16.32
N ALA A 96 -5.68 -10.84 -17.65
CA ALA A 96 -4.69 -10.20 -18.53
C ALA A 96 -4.81 -8.67 -18.46
N VAL A 97 -6.04 -8.14 -18.48
CA VAL A 97 -6.30 -6.70 -18.32
C VAL A 97 -5.81 -6.21 -16.95
N ALA A 98 -6.19 -6.90 -15.87
CA ALA A 98 -5.74 -6.57 -14.51
C ALA A 98 -4.21 -6.57 -14.40
N THR A 99 -3.53 -7.57 -15.00
CA THR A 99 -2.06 -7.63 -14.98
C THR A 99 -1.43 -6.47 -15.74
N VAL A 100 -2.00 -6.07 -16.88
CA VAL A 100 -1.51 -4.94 -17.68
C VAL A 100 -1.72 -3.62 -16.95
N LEU A 101 -2.87 -3.42 -16.30
CA LEU A 101 -3.14 -2.21 -15.50
C LEU A 101 -2.24 -2.15 -14.26
N ALA A 102 -2.09 -3.26 -13.55
CA ALA A 102 -1.16 -3.39 -12.44
C ALA A 102 0.26 -2.99 -12.84
N ALA A 103 0.79 -3.61 -13.90
CA ALA A 103 2.16 -3.35 -14.35
C ALA A 103 2.34 -1.96 -15.00
N GLY A 104 1.33 -1.47 -15.72
CA GLY A 104 1.43 -0.26 -16.55
C GLY A 104 0.98 1.03 -15.87
N VAL A 105 0.13 0.93 -14.83
CA VAL A 105 -0.49 2.09 -14.18
C VAL A 105 -0.23 2.08 -12.68
N GLU A 106 -0.67 1.05 -11.97
CA GLU A 106 -0.64 1.05 -10.50
C GLU A 106 0.78 0.97 -9.95
N LEU A 107 1.60 0.01 -10.40
CA LEU A 107 2.99 -0.11 -9.95
C LEU A 107 3.84 1.12 -10.29
N PRO A 108 3.76 1.71 -11.51
CA PRO A 108 4.45 2.97 -11.80
C PRO A 108 3.99 4.14 -10.93
N LEU A 109 2.68 4.29 -10.68
CA LEU A 109 2.17 5.31 -9.78
C LEU A 109 2.61 5.06 -8.32
N ALA A 110 2.65 3.80 -7.89
CA ALA A 110 3.13 3.42 -6.57
C ALA A 110 4.61 3.81 -6.40
N ALA A 111 5.44 3.54 -7.41
CA ALA A 111 6.84 3.93 -7.43
C ALA A 111 7.01 5.45 -7.41
N LEU A 112 6.22 6.19 -8.21
CA LEU A 112 6.21 7.65 -8.20
C LEU A 112 5.87 8.19 -6.80
N CYS A 113 4.81 7.68 -6.18
CA CYS A 113 4.39 8.10 -4.84
C CYS A 113 5.46 7.77 -3.79
N ALA A 114 6.12 6.61 -3.89
CA ALA A 114 7.24 6.26 -3.01
C ALA A 114 8.39 7.26 -3.17
N VAL A 115 8.77 7.60 -4.41
CA VAL A 115 9.82 8.60 -4.68
C VAL A 115 9.44 9.96 -4.11
N LEU A 116 8.20 10.41 -4.29
CA LEU A 116 7.71 11.66 -3.69
C LEU A 116 7.80 11.61 -2.16
N ALA A 117 7.40 10.50 -1.55
CA ALA A 117 7.50 10.31 -0.12
C ALA A 117 8.94 10.42 0.38
N PHE A 118 9.87 9.72 -0.30
CA PHE A 118 11.29 9.74 0.03
C PHE A 118 11.90 11.14 -0.06
N ARG A 119 11.54 11.90 -1.11
CA ARG A 119 12.07 13.26 -1.33
C ARG A 119 11.49 14.29 -0.38
N ALA A 120 10.28 14.06 0.14
CA ALA A 120 9.63 14.94 1.10
C ALA A 120 10.11 14.73 2.54
N PHE A 121 10.89 13.68 2.84
CA PHE A 121 11.48 13.52 4.16
C PHE A 121 12.50 14.62 4.43
N PRO A 122 12.41 15.33 5.57
CA PRO A 122 13.40 16.33 5.95
C PRO A 122 14.79 15.70 6.07
N LYS A 123 15.78 16.25 5.39
CA LYS A 123 17.18 15.86 5.58
C LYS A 123 17.61 16.17 7.03
N PRO A 124 18.40 15.29 7.67
CA PRO A 124 18.98 15.58 8.98
C PRO A 124 19.84 16.85 8.91
N ALA A 125 19.91 17.59 10.02
CA ALA A 125 20.43 18.95 10.06
C ALA A 125 21.91 19.13 9.66
N GLY A 126 22.68 18.05 9.49
CA GLY A 126 24.11 18.05 9.19
C GLY A 126 24.49 17.97 7.71
N GLU A 127 23.53 18.09 6.77
CA GLU A 127 23.80 18.02 5.33
C GLU A 127 23.26 19.26 4.59
N ARG A 128 23.31 20.40 5.29
CA ARG A 128 22.88 21.73 4.82
C ARG A 128 24.03 22.64 4.39
N ASP A 129 25.22 22.07 4.20
CA ASP A 129 26.44 22.80 3.81
C ASP A 129 26.78 22.58 2.34
#